data_AF-A0A0C1EKR6-F1
#
_entry.id   AF-A0A0C1EKR6-F1
#
_cell.length_a   1.000
_cell.length_b   1.000
_cell.length_c   1.000
_cell.angle_alpha   90.00
_cell.angle_beta   90.00
_cell.angle_gamma   90.00
#
_symmetry.space_group_name_H-M   'P 1'
#
loop_
_entity.id
_entity.type
_entity.pdbx_description
1 polymer ?
#
loop_
_entity_poly.entity_id
_entity_poly.type
_entity_poly.pdbx_seq_one_letter_code
_entity_poly.pdbx_strand_id
1 'polypeptide(L)'
;MTFIALTNIFLIVLFVFTMLFVRWRNRKLKQAYLARLLKQPETFEWLSHNLSGDEVKDIQAIHTHFGLPLQESKQLINIFRSQNPGKM
;
A
#
# COMPACT_ATOMS: atom_id res chain seq x y z
N MET A 1 -19.74 6.11 -38.95
CA MET A 1 -18.55 6.59 -38.22
C MET A 1 -17.34 6.40 -39.13
N THR A 2 -16.45 7.38 -39.24
CA THR A 2 -15.25 7.27 -40.08
C THR A 2 -14.21 6.35 -39.42
N PHE A 3 -13.41 5.63 -40.21
CA PHE A 3 -12.36 4.71 -39.72
C PHE A 3 -11.38 5.40 -38.75
N ILE A 4 -11.14 6.70 -38.94
CA ILE A 4 -10.32 7.56 -38.07
C ILE A 4 -10.94 7.71 -36.67
N ALA A 5 -12.27 7.84 -36.56
CA ALA A 5 -12.93 7.93 -35.26
C ALA A 5 -12.85 6.62 -34.48
N LEU A 6 -12.99 5.48 -35.16
CA LEU A 6 -12.89 4.14 -34.56
C LEU A 6 -11.48 3.86 -34.01
N THR A 7 -10.45 4.18 -34.80
CA THR A 7 -9.04 3.99 -34.39
C THR A 7 -8.68 4.88 -33.20
N ASN A 8 -9.13 6.14 -33.17
CA ASN A 8 -8.91 7.02 -32.03
C ASN A 8 -9.60 6.52 -30.75
N ILE A 9 -10.85 6.07 -30.84
CA ILE A 9 -11.56 5.48 -29.69
C ILE A 9 -10.81 4.26 -29.16
N PHE A 10 -10.35 3.38 -30.06
CA PHE A 10 -9.57 2.21 -29.67
C PHE A 10 -8.27 2.59 -28.94
N LEU A 11 -7.54 3.58 -29.44
CA LEU A 11 -6.32 4.08 -28.80
C LEU A 11 -6.58 4.66 -27.41
N ILE A 12 -7.66 5.42 -27.23
CA ILE A 12 -8.05 5.97 -25.92
C ILE A 12 -8.37 4.83 -24.95
N VAL A 13 -9.16 3.84 -25.38
CA VAL A 13 -9.50 2.68 -24.54
C VAL A 13 -8.25 1.90 -24.16
N LEU A 14 -7.35 1.65 -25.11
CA LEU A 14 -6.09 0.96 -24.85
C LEU A 14 -5.22 1.74 -23.86
N PHE A 15 -5.12 3.06 -24.02
CA PHE A 15 -4.37 3.93 -23.12
C PHE A 15 -4.92 3.87 -21.69
N VAL A 16 -6.24 4.06 -21.53
CA VAL A 16 -6.89 3.95 -20.21
C VAL A 16 -6.70 2.57 -19.60
N PHE A 17 -6.82 1.51 -20.41
CA PHE A 17 -6.62 0.13 -19.95
C PHE A 17 -5.19 -0.11 -19.45
N THR A 18 -4.17 0.33 -20.20
CA THR A 18 -2.77 0.19 -19.77
C THR A 18 -2.48 0.96 -18.49
N MET A 19 -3.00 2.18 -18.35
CA MET A 19 -2.84 3.00 -17.14
C MET A 19 -3.48 2.33 -15.91
N LEU A 20 -4.69 1.78 -16.06
CA LEU A 20 -5.37 1.02 -15.02
C LEU A 20 -4.61 -0.26 -14.66
N PHE A 21 -4.10 -0.99 -15.66
CA PHE A 21 -3.35 -2.23 -15.46
C PHE A 21 -2.04 -1.99 -14.70
N VAL A 22 -1.26 -0.97 -15.08
CA VAL A 22 -0.03 -0.59 -14.36
C VAL A 22 -0.35 -0.19 -12.93
N ARG A 23 -1.40 0.62 -12.72
CA ARG A 23 -1.81 1.04 -11.38
C ARG A 23 -2.25 -0.15 -10.51
N TRP A 24 -2.97 -1.11 -11.08
CA TRP A 24 -3.36 -2.33 -10.38
C TRP A 24 -2.16 -3.21 -10.02
N ARG A 25 -1.23 -3.41 -10.96
CA ARG A 25 -0.01 -4.20 -10.72
C ARG A 25 0.87 -3.59 -9.64
N ASN A 26 1.09 -2.27 -9.69
CA ASN A 26 1.89 -1.57 -8.68
C ASN A 26 1.27 -1.66 -7.29
N ARG A 27 -0.07 -1.60 -7.18
CA ARG A 27 -0.76 -1.81 -5.88
C ARG A 27 -0.50 -3.19 -5.31
N LYS A 28 -0.56 -4.26 -6.12
CA LYS A 28 -0.27 -5.62 -5.66
C LYS A 28 1.18 -5.80 -5.21
N LEU A 29 2.14 -5.22 -5.93
CA LEU A 29 3.55 -5.27 -5.55
C LEU A 29 3.81 -4.56 -4.22
N LYS A 30 3.22 -3.37 -4.02
CA LYS A 30 3.32 -2.64 -2.74
C LYS A 30 2.72 -3.43 -1.57
N GLN A 31 1.55 -4.04 -1.76
CA GLN A 31 0.93 -4.90 -0.74
C GLN A 31 1.81 -6.11 -0.40
N ALA A 32 2.40 -6.76 -1.41
CA ALA A 32 3.31 -7.88 -1.20
C ALA A 32 4.58 -7.47 -0.43
N TYR A 33 5.10 -6.27 -0.69
CA TYR A 33 6.25 -5.72 0.03
C TYR A 33 5.93 -5.48 1.50
N LEU A 34 4.82 -4.80 1.80
CA LEU A 34 4.39 -4.55 3.19
C LEU A 34 4.08 -5.85 3.95
N ALA A 35 3.42 -6.81 3.27
CA ALA A 35 3.17 -8.13 3.86
C ALA A 35 4.48 -8.89 4.14
N ARG A 36 5.52 -8.70 3.33
CA ARG A 36 6.84 -9.30 3.56
C ARG A 36 7.55 -8.63 4.74
N LEU A 37 7.43 -7.31 4.87
CA LEU A 37 7.96 -6.55 6.01
C LEU A 37 7.35 -7.06 7.33
N LEU A 38 6.03 -7.21 7.38
CA LEU A 38 5.30 -7.75 8.54
C LEU A 38 5.66 -9.19 8.90
N LYS A 39 6.11 -10.00 7.95
CA LYS A 39 6.58 -11.37 8.21
C LYS A 39 7.93 -11.42 8.90
N GLN A 40 8.67 -10.31 8.95
CA GLN A 40 9.93 -10.25 9.67
C GLN A 40 9.64 -10.11 11.17
N PRO A 41 10.17 -11.00 12.02
CA PRO A 41 9.89 -11.00 13.45
C PRO A 41 10.33 -9.68 14.12
N GLU A 42 11.44 -9.11 13.66
CA GLU A 42 11.97 -7.81 14.13
C GLU A 42 10.99 -6.65 13.89
N THR A 43 10.36 -6.60 12.70
CA THR A 43 9.37 -5.57 12.37
C THR A 43 8.14 -5.71 13.26
N PHE A 44 7.70 -6.95 13.51
CA PHE A 44 6.56 -7.24 14.37
C PHE A 44 6.82 -6.85 15.83
N GLU A 45 8.00 -7.20 16.37
CA GLU A 45 8.39 -6.82 17.73
C GLU A 45 8.45 -5.30 17.88
N TRP A 46 9.11 -4.62 16.94
CA TRP A 46 9.19 -3.16 16.94
C TRP A 46 7.80 -2.53 16.89
N LEU A 47 6.92 -2.97 15.99
CA LEU A 47 5.54 -2.48 15.91
C LEU A 47 4.81 -2.71 17.25
N SER A 48 4.94 -3.89 17.84
CA SER A 48 4.23 -4.20 19.07
C SER A 48 4.69 -3.38 20.30
N HIS A 49 5.93 -2.88 20.30
CA HIS A 49 6.47 -2.09 21.40
C HIS A 49 6.34 -0.57 21.19
N ASN A 50 6.30 -0.11 19.93
CA ASN A 50 6.32 1.32 19.61
C ASN A 50 4.96 1.90 19.22
N LEU A 51 3.95 1.04 18.97
CA LEU A 51 2.59 1.51 18.71
C LEU A 51 1.94 1.97 20.01
N SER A 52 1.57 3.24 20.05
CA SER A 52 0.99 3.93 21.20
C SER A 52 -0.53 3.99 21.16
N GLY A 53 -1.15 3.60 20.03
CA GLY A 53 -2.59 3.70 19.80
C GLY A 53 -3.02 5.04 19.20
N ASP A 54 -2.14 6.04 19.22
CA ASP A 54 -2.32 7.31 18.51
C ASP A 54 -1.90 7.14 17.04
N GLU A 55 -2.89 7.07 16.15
CA GLU A 55 -2.69 6.79 14.73
C GLU A 55 -1.71 7.76 14.06
N VAL A 56 -1.73 9.05 14.42
CA VAL A 56 -0.87 10.05 13.77
C VAL A 56 0.58 9.85 14.19
N LYS A 57 0.83 9.65 15.49
CA LYS A 57 2.18 9.39 16.01
C LYS A 57 2.73 8.06 15.52
N ASP A 58 1.90 7.03 15.50
CA ASP A 58 2.26 5.69 15.04
C ASP A 58 2.64 5.70 13.56
N ILE A 59 1.89 6.40 12.71
CA ILE A 59 2.21 6.58 11.28
C ILE A 59 3.57 7.28 11.11
N GLN A 60 3.81 8.34 11.89
CA GLN A 60 5.06 9.10 11.82
C GLN A 60 6.26 8.29 12.33
N ALA A 61 6.08 7.51 13.40
CA ALA A 61 7.10 6.62 13.94
C ALA A 61 7.52 5.57 12.91
N ILE A 62 6.55 4.92 12.24
CA ILE A 62 6.81 3.94 11.18
C ILE A 62 7.46 4.58 9.96
N HIS A 63 6.99 5.75 9.54
CA HIS A 63 7.60 6.51 8.44
C HIS A 63 9.09 6.80 8.73
N THR A 64 9.38 7.21 9.97
CA THR A 64 10.75 7.57 10.39
C THR A 64 11.65 6.33 10.52
N HIS A 65 11.15 5.24 11.10
CA HIS A 65 11.95 4.04 11.36
C HIS A 65 12.17 3.18 10.11
N PHE A 66 11.12 2.96 9.31
CA PHE A 66 11.17 2.09 8.14
C PHE A 66 11.36 2.84 6.81
N GLY A 67 11.37 4.19 6.82
CA GLY A 67 11.45 5.01 5.61
C GLY A 67 10.24 4.87 4.68
N LEU A 68 9.11 4.38 5.20
CA LEU A 68 7.90 4.11 4.42
C LEU A 68 7.10 5.40 4.19
N PRO A 69 6.51 5.60 2.99
CA PRO A 69 5.56 6.68 2.76
C PRO A 69 4.38 6.63 3.75
N LEU A 70 3.84 7.79 4.13
CA LEU A 70 2.74 7.90 5.12
C LEU A 70 1.55 6.96 4.84
N GLN A 71 1.15 6.81 3.57
CA GLN A 71 0.07 5.89 3.18
C GLN A 71 0.44 4.42 3.43
N GLU A 72 1.69 4.04 3.19
CA GLU A 72 2.18 2.69 3.39
C GLU A 72 2.35 2.38 4.88
N SER A 73 2.82 3.36 5.66
CA SER A 73 2.84 3.28 7.13
C SER A 73 1.45 3.05 7.72
N LYS A 74 0.43 3.79 7.24
CA LYS A 74 -0.97 3.58 7.64
C LYS A 74 -1.47 2.18 7.25
N GLN A 75 -1.13 1.71 6.06
CA GLN A 75 -1.49 0.35 5.64
C GLN A 75 -0.83 -0.71 6.53
N LEU A 76 0.44 -0.52 6.90
CA LEU A 76 1.16 -1.43 7.78
C LEU A 76 0.49 -1.55 9.15
N ILE A 77 0.11 -0.42 9.77
CA ILE A 77 -0.64 -0.40 11.04
C ILE A 77 -1.97 -1.13 10.91
N ASN A 78 -2.73 -0.84 9.85
CA ASN A 78 -4.03 -1.46 9.64
C ASN A 78 -3.91 -2.99 9.51
N ILE A 79 -2.89 -3.46 8.79
CA ILE A 79 -2.64 -4.91 8.65
C ILE A 79 -2.22 -5.50 9.99
N PHE A 80 -1.31 -4.86 10.73
CA PHE A 80 -0.86 -5.31 12.05
C PHE A 80 -2.02 -5.43 13.03
N ARG A 81 -2.89 -4.40 13.10
CA ARG A 81 -4.08 -4.35 13.96
C ARG A 81 -5.11 -5.40 13.55
N SER A 82 -5.32 -5.60 12.25
CA SER A 82 -6.23 -6.63 11.74
C SER A 82 -5.77 -8.05 12.10
N GLN A 83 -4.45 -8.28 12.21
CA GLN A 83 -3.89 -9.58 12.59
C GLN A 83 -3.80 -9.77 14.11
N ASN A 84 -3.81 -8.68 14.90
CA ASN A 84 -3.64 -8.70 16.35
C ASN A 84 -4.69 -7.84 17.04
N PRO A 85 -5.98 -8.24 17.01
CA PRO A 85 -7.07 -7.43 17.56
C PRO A 85 -7.01 -7.23 19.09
N GLY A 86 -6.10 -7.91 19.80
CA GLY A 86 -5.95 -7.86 21.25
C GLY A 86 -4.65 -7.22 21.78
N LYS A 87 -3.76 -6.71 20.91
CA LYS A 87 -2.59 -5.91 21.33
C LYS A 87 -2.93 -4.43 21.22
N MET A 88 -3.57 -3.91 22.26
CA MET A 88 -3.63 -2.49 22.62
C MET A 88 -3.34 -2.38 24.11
#